data_AF-A0A0B1TND3-F1
#
_entry.id   AF-A0A0B1TND3-F1
#
_cell.length_a   1.000
_cell.length_b   1.000
_cell.length_c   1.000
_cell.angle_alpha   90.00
_cell.angle_beta   90.00
_cell.angle_gamma   90.00
#
_symmetry.space_group_name_H-M   'P 1'
#
loop_
_entity.id
_entity.type
_entity.pdbx_description
1 polymer ?
#
loop_
_entity_poly.entity_id
_entity_poly.type
_entity_poly.pdbx_seq_one_letter_code
_entity_poly.pdbx_strand_id
1 'polypeptide(L)'
;MSYETFKACIMDPKYMEVDIVNVKESDFDGEIPESFDAREQWPECKSIKIIRDMSVCVSAWAIAAASAMSDRVCIRSNGRLQTFISDADILACCTKIDGKECGNG
;
A
#
# COMPACT_ATOMS: atom_id res chain seq x y z
N MET A 1 6.23 -17.47 19.08
CA MET A 1 7.12 -16.47 18.45
C MET A 1 7.92 -15.80 19.55
N SER A 2 9.24 -15.61 19.40
CA SER A 2 10.06 -14.92 20.41
C SER A 2 9.92 -13.40 20.26
N TYR A 3 10.29 -12.64 21.30
CA TYR A 3 10.30 -11.18 21.26
C TYR A 3 11.22 -10.63 20.16
N GLU A 4 12.37 -11.27 19.94
CA GLU A 4 13.30 -10.89 18.87
C GLU A 4 12.69 -11.08 17.48
N THR A 5 11.96 -12.19 17.25
CA THR A 5 11.24 -12.41 15.99
C THR A 5 10.12 -11.38 15.80
N PHE A 6 9.40 -11.05 16.87
CA PHE A 6 8.36 -10.01 16.81
C PHE A 6 8.93 -8.63 16.48
N LYS A 7 10.03 -8.24 17.13
CA LYS A 7 10.71 -6.97 16.89
C LYS A 7 11.26 -6.87 15.47
N ALA A 8 11.77 -7.99 14.94
CA ALA A 8 12.20 -8.10 13.55
C ALA A 8 11.05 -8.08 12.53
N CYS A 9 9.77 -8.06 12.94
CA CYS A 9 8.60 -7.92 12.05
C CYS A 9 8.04 -6.48 12.00
N ILE A 10 8.59 -5.55 12.79
CA ILE A 10 8.10 -4.17 12.90
C ILE A 10 8.98 -3.26 12.02
N MET A 11 8.35 -2.29 11.34
CA MET A 11 9.08 -1.27 10.57
C MET A 11 10.04 -0.48 11.47
N ASP A 12 11.23 -0.19 10.95
CA ASP A 12 12.24 0.59 11.66
C ASP A 12 11.73 2.03 11.88
N PRO A 13 11.72 2.55 13.11
CA PRO A 13 11.22 3.89 13.42
C PRO A 13 11.83 5.02 12.58
N LYS A 14 13.04 4.86 12.04
CA LYS A 14 13.64 5.85 11.14
C LYS A 14 12.81 6.14 9.89
N TYR A 15 11.90 5.24 9.51
CA TYR A 15 10.99 5.40 8.38
C TYR A 15 9.65 6.07 8.75
N MET A 16 9.41 6.33 10.05
CA MET A 16 8.25 7.12 10.49
C MET A 16 8.51 8.63 10.43
N GLU A 17 9.77 9.05 10.32
CA GLU A 17 10.16 10.45 10.11
C GLU A 17 9.98 10.83 8.63
N VAL A 18 8.73 11.11 8.26
CA VAL A 18 8.38 11.59 6.92
C VAL A 18 8.26 13.11 6.95
N ASP A 19 8.90 13.79 5.99
CA ASP A 19 8.66 15.21 5.77
C ASP A 19 7.17 15.40 5.46
N ILE A 20 6.46 16.13 6.33
CA ILE A 20 5.05 16.47 6.08
C ILE A 20 5.03 17.40 4.87
N VAL A 21 4.85 16.82 3.68
CA VAL A 21 4.60 17.60 2.47
C VAL A 21 3.17 18.08 2.59
N ASN A 22 3.01 19.38 2.79
CA ASN A 22 1.70 20.04 2.65
C ASN A 22 1.30 19.96 1.17
N VAL A 23 0.60 18.88 0.82
CA VAL A 23 -0.03 18.75 -0.49
C VAL A 23 -1.15 19.78 -0.53
N LYS A 24 -1.20 20.61 -1.59
CA LYS A 24 -2.36 21.47 -1.81
C LYS A 24 -3.59 20.57 -1.90
N GLU A 25 -4.48 20.71 -0.92
CA GLU A 25 -5.78 20.06 -0.97
C GLU A 25 -6.44 20.45 -2.30
N SER A 26 -6.92 19.47 -3.05
CA SER A 26 -7.66 19.76 -4.27
C SER A 26 -8.93 20.49 -3.89
N ASP A 27 -9.28 21.57 -4.59
CA ASP A 27 -10.58 22.25 -4.45
C ASP A 27 -11.69 21.27 -4.88
N PHE A 28 -12.14 20.43 -3.94
CA PHE A 28 -13.28 19.53 -4.12
C PHE A 28 -14.53 20.31 -3.74
N ASP A 29 -15.36 20.60 -4.73
CA ASP A 29 -16.62 21.34 -4.59
C ASP A 29 -17.82 20.44 -4.26
N GLY A 30 -17.59 19.13 -4.12
CA GLY A 30 -18.62 18.14 -3.79
C GLY A 30 -18.80 17.90 -2.29
N GLU A 31 -19.95 17.32 -1.93
CA GLU A 31 -20.18 16.82 -0.58
C GLU A 31 -19.49 15.46 -0.40
N ILE A 32 -18.72 15.32 0.68
CA ILE A 32 -18.14 14.04 1.10
C ILE A 32 -19.25 13.22 1.76
N PRO A 33 -19.49 11.96 1.35
CA PRO A 33 -20.54 11.14 1.92
C PRO A 33 -20.27 10.81 3.40
N GLU A 34 -21.34 10.60 4.18
CA GLU A 34 -21.24 10.20 5.60
C GLU A 34 -20.51 8.87 5.78
N SER A 35 -20.63 7.95 4.82
CA SER A 35 -19.94 6.67 4.79
C SER A 35 -19.45 6.33 3.40
N PHE A 36 -18.25 5.74 3.29
CA PHE A 36 -17.69 5.25 2.03
C PHE A 36 -16.96 3.92 2.24
N ASP A 37 -17.28 2.92 1.42
CA ASP A 37 -16.58 1.65 1.36
C ASP A 37 -16.14 1.35 -0.07
N ALA A 38 -14.82 1.30 -0.30
CA ALA A 38 -14.25 1.02 -1.61
C ALA A 38 -14.68 -0.35 -2.18
N ARG A 39 -14.98 -1.33 -1.32
CA ARG A 39 -15.42 -2.67 -1.71
C ARG A 39 -16.85 -2.69 -2.25
N GLU A 40 -17.66 -1.72 -1.83
CA GLU A 40 -19.03 -1.50 -2.30
C GLU A 40 -19.06 -0.59 -3.53
N GLN A 41 -18.18 0.42 -3.57
CA GLN A 41 -18.08 1.35 -4.69
C GLN A 41 -17.53 0.70 -5.97
N TRP A 42 -16.58 -0.23 -5.83
CA TRP A 42 -15.97 -0.97 -6.95
C TRP A 42 -16.09 -2.49 -6.73
N PRO A 43 -17.33 -3.03 -6.76
CA PRO A 43 -17.58 -4.42 -6.39
C PRO A 43 -16.96 -5.42 -7.38
N GLU A 44 -16.72 -5.01 -8.62
CA GLU A 44 -16.04 -5.78 -9.66
C GLU A 44 -14.55 -5.96 -9.39
N CYS A 45 -13.92 -5.04 -8.64
CA CYS A 45 -12.51 -5.08 -8.33
C CYS A 45 -12.20 -6.03 -7.17
N LYS A 46 -11.90 -7.28 -7.53
CA LYS A 46 -11.61 -8.35 -6.57
C LYS A 46 -10.44 -8.04 -5.64
N SER A 47 -9.45 -7.29 -6.12
CA SER A 47 -8.23 -6.96 -5.37
C SER A 47 -8.52 -6.23 -4.06
N ILE A 48 -9.53 -5.34 -4.04
CA ILE A 48 -9.91 -4.53 -2.87
C ILE A 48 -10.40 -5.40 -1.71
N LYS A 49 -10.92 -6.59 -2.01
CA LYS A 49 -11.47 -7.54 -1.03
C LYS A 49 -10.42 -8.55 -0.53
N ILE A 50 -9.21 -8.53 -1.08
CA ILE A 50 -8.17 -9.51 -0.77
C ILE A 50 -7.30 -8.98 0.37
N ILE A 51 -7.24 -9.77 1.44
CA ILE A 51 -6.32 -9.56 2.54
C ILE A 51 -5.09 -10.44 2.31
N ARG A 52 -3.92 -9.80 2.21
CA ARG A 52 -2.63 -10.49 2.01
C ARG A 52 -1.97 -10.79 3.34
N ASP A 53 -1.26 -11.93 3.40
CA ASP A 53 -0.46 -12.32 4.54
C ASP A 53 1.01 -11.96 4.31
N MET A 54 1.59 -11.15 5.20
CA MET A 54 2.99 -10.74 5.16
C MET A 54 3.96 -11.81 5.69
N SER A 55 3.43 -12.90 6.25
CA SER A 55 4.22 -13.93 6.91
C SER A 55 5.13 -13.31 7.99
N VAL A 56 6.34 -13.85 8.19
CA VAL A 56 7.29 -13.42 9.23
C VAL A 56 8.26 -12.34 8.72
N CYS A 57 7.87 -11.56 7.70
CA CYS A 57 8.73 -10.55 7.08
C CYS A 57 8.23 -9.11 7.37
N VAL A 58 9.14 -8.13 7.46
CA VAL A 58 8.81 -6.68 7.48
C VAL A 58 8.45 -6.19 6.07
N SER A 59 7.46 -6.80 5.44
CA SER A 59 7.07 -6.51 4.05
C SER A 59 5.78 -5.69 3.96
N ALA A 60 5.24 -5.22 5.10
CA ALA A 60 3.96 -4.52 5.16
C ALA A 60 3.90 -3.29 4.24
N TRP A 61 4.97 -2.50 4.16
CA TRP A 61 5.05 -1.33 3.27
C TRP A 61 4.91 -1.73 1.79
N ALA A 62 5.62 -2.79 1.37
CA ALA A 62 5.60 -3.29 -0.01
C ALA A 62 4.25 -3.95 -0.34
N ILE A 63 3.69 -4.72 0.59
CA ILE A 63 2.37 -5.36 0.46
C ILE A 63 1.27 -4.31 0.36
N ALA A 64 1.29 -3.29 1.22
CA ALA A 64 0.31 -2.20 1.18
C ALA A 64 0.38 -1.44 -0.14
N ALA A 65 1.59 -1.09 -0.59
CA ALA A 65 1.81 -0.41 -1.87
C ALA A 65 1.31 -1.25 -3.06
N ALA A 66 1.72 -2.52 -3.16
CA ALA A 66 1.30 -3.43 -4.22
C ALA A 66 -0.22 -3.63 -4.24
N SER A 67 -0.85 -3.74 -3.06
CA SER A 67 -2.30 -3.93 -2.94
C SER A 67 -3.05 -2.70 -3.46
N ALA A 68 -2.69 -1.50 -2.98
CA ALA A 68 -3.28 -0.24 -3.44
C ALA A 68 -3.06 0.01 -4.94
N MET A 69 -1.88 -0.33 -5.48
CA MET A 69 -1.61 -0.22 -6.92
C MET A 69 -2.49 -1.17 -7.73
N SER A 70 -2.66 -2.42 -7.27
CA SER A 70 -3.54 -3.40 -7.91
C SER A 70 -4.99 -2.91 -7.97
N ASP A 71 -5.48 -2.33 -6.87
CA ASP A 71 -6.81 -1.74 -6.77
C ASP A 71 -6.99 -0.59 -7.76
N ARG A 72 -6.02 0.34 -7.79
CA ARG A 72 -6.06 1.51 -8.69
C ARG A 72 -6.04 1.12 -10.15
N VAL A 73 -5.30 0.08 -10.54
CA VAL A 73 -5.31 -0.44 -11.92
C VAL A 73 -6.70 -0.96 -12.27
N CYS A 74 -7.34 -1.69 -11.37
CA CYS A 74 -8.71 -2.17 -11.60
C CYS A 74 -9.71 -1.03 -11.71
N ILE A 75 -9.71 -0.10 -10.74
CA ILE A 75 -10.62 1.06 -10.70
C ILE A 75 -10.47 1.88 -11.98
N ARG A 76 -9.23 2.23 -12.36
CA ARG A 76 -8.98 3.06 -13.54
C ARG A 76 -9.36 2.39 -14.86
N SER A 77 -9.29 1.06 -14.90
CA SER A 77 -9.65 0.28 -16.09
C SER A 77 -11.12 -0.15 -16.14
N ASN A 78 -11.94 0.30 -15.18
CA ASN A 78 -13.34 -0.14 -15.00
C ASN A 78 -13.44 -1.67 -14.97
N GLY A 79 -12.59 -2.32 -14.18
CA GLY A 79 -12.59 -3.77 -13.99
C GLY A 79 -11.96 -4.60 -15.12
N ARG A 80 -11.49 -3.98 -16.21
CA ARG A 80 -10.90 -4.72 -17.36
C ARG A 80 -9.53 -5.32 -17.04
N LEU A 81 -8.72 -4.64 -16.24
CA LEU A 81 -7.40 -5.09 -15.82
C LEU A 81 -7.42 -5.39 -14.33
N GLN A 82 -7.35 -6.67 -13.96
CA GLN A 82 -7.34 -7.12 -12.56
C GLN A 82 -6.05 -7.86 -12.21
N THR A 83 -4.92 -7.26 -12.60
CA THR A 83 -3.61 -7.85 -12.29
C THR A 83 -3.22 -7.56 -10.85
N PHE A 84 -2.51 -8.51 -10.24
CA PHE A 84 -1.87 -8.32 -8.95
C PHE A 84 -0.45 -7.82 -9.17
N ILE A 85 -0.15 -6.65 -8.62
CA ILE A 85 1.21 -6.14 -8.54
C ILE A 85 1.99 -7.00 -7.54
N SER A 86 3.24 -7.30 -7.88
CA SER A 86 4.11 -8.16 -7.08
C SER A 86 4.70 -7.38 -5.91
N ASP A 87 4.25 -7.69 -4.69
CA ASP A 87 4.87 -7.20 -3.45
C ASP A 87 6.32 -7.69 -3.30
N ALA A 88 6.61 -8.92 -3.70
CA ALA A 88 7.95 -9.50 -3.67
C ALA A 88 8.92 -8.78 -4.61
N ASP A 89 8.45 -8.29 -5.77
CA ASP A 89 9.29 -7.52 -6.69
C ASP A 89 9.62 -6.14 -6.10
N ILE A 90 8.63 -5.46 -5.50
CA ILE A 90 8.86 -4.21 -4.78
C ILE A 90 9.87 -4.42 -3.65
N LEU A 91 9.71 -5.48 -2.86
CA LEU A 91 10.58 -5.79 -1.74
C LEU A 91 12.02 -6.12 -2.18
N ALA A 92 12.19 -6.87 -3.26
CA ALA A 92 13.51 -7.34 -3.70
C ALA A 92 14.26 -6.35 -4.59
N CYS A 93 13.53 -5.56 -5.38
CA CYS A 93 14.11 -4.72 -6.44
C CYS A 93 14.16 -3.24 -6.08
N CYS A 94 13.42 -2.78 -5.06
CA CYS A 94 13.53 -1.41 -4.56
C CYS A 94 14.85 -1.24 -3.81
N THR A 95 15.84 -0.66 -4.49
CA THR A 95 17.16 -0.40 -3.90
C THR A 95 17.27 1.04 -3.42
N LYS A 96 16.96 2.02 -4.27
CA LYS A 96 16.95 3.44 -3.93
C LYS A 96 15.85 4.21 -4.65
N ILE A 97 15.21 5.15 -3.95
CA ILE A 97 14.29 6.15 -4.49
C ILE A 97 14.81 7.52 -4.05
N ASP A 98 15.05 8.43 -5.01
CA ASP A 98 15.56 9.79 -4.75
C ASP A 98 16.77 9.85 -3.81
N GLY A 99 17.67 8.87 -3.94
CA GLY A 99 18.89 8.77 -3.14
C GLY A 99 18.71 8.13 -1.75
N LYS A 100 17.48 7.81 -1.33
CA LYS A 100 17.16 7.11 -0.08
C LYS A 100 17.00 5.60 -0.33
N GLU A 101 17.55 4.77 0.55
CA GLU A 101 17.39 3.31 0.46
C GLU A 101 16.00 2.89 0.92
N CYS A 102 15.37 1.97 0.19
CA CYS A 102 14.03 1.48 0.54
C CYS A 102 14.05 0.59 1.79
N GLY A 103 15.18 -0.05 2.11
CA GLY A 103 15.37 -0.92 3.28
C GLY A 103 14.12 -1.71 3.71
N ASN A 104 13.55 -1.37 4.87
CA ASN A 104 12.30 -1.96 5.39
C ASN A 104 11.12 -0.97 5.37
N GLY A 105 11.19 0.08 4.54
CA GLY A 105 10.21 1.18 4.48
C GLY A 105 10.68 2.32 3.57
#